data_AF-A0A956VYQ5-F1
#
_entry.id   AF-A0A956VYQ5-F1
#
_cell.length_a   1.000
_cell.length_b   1.000
_cell.length_c   1.000
_cell.angle_alpha   90.00
_cell.angle_beta   90.00
_cell.angle_gamma   90.00
#
_symmetry.space_group_name_H-M   'P 1'
#
loop_
_entity.id
_entity.type
_entity.pdbx_description
1 polymer ?
#
loop_
_entity_poly.entity_id
_entity_poly.type
_entity_poly.pdbx_seq_one_letter_code
_entity_poly.pdbx_strand_id
1 'polypeptide(L)'
;AAAINGGELLRPHLVREYVHPDGTTLRQEKIVRGRAVSEGTSALIRQMMAAVIDPGWYHPGKPDHYSAGGKSGTANVAIPNGAYAEKHV
;
A
#
# COMPACT_ATOMS: atom_id res chain seq x y z
N ALA A 1 2.52 -0.39 -2.66
CA ALA A 1 2.28 0.30 -3.95
C ALA A 1 2.72 -0.55 -5.14
N ALA A 2 4.01 -0.93 -5.22
CA ALA A 2 4.57 -1.65 -6.38
C ALA A 2 3.75 -2.87 -6.84
N ALA A 3 3.20 -3.65 -5.90
CA ALA A 3 2.41 -4.83 -6.20
C ALA A 3 1.12 -4.56 -7.00
N ILE A 4 0.55 -3.35 -6.93
CA ILE A 4 -0.77 -3.02 -7.50
C ILE A 4 -0.75 -1.89 -8.53
N ASN A 5 0.40 -1.28 -8.79
CA ASN A 5 0.55 -0.15 -9.72
C ASN A 5 1.26 -0.53 -11.03
N GLY A 6 1.12 -1.80 -11.46
CA GLY A 6 1.83 -2.31 -12.64
C GLY A 6 3.25 -2.78 -12.35
N GLY A 7 3.68 -2.82 -11.09
CA GLY A 7 5.00 -3.34 -10.69
C GLY A 7 6.05 -2.28 -10.40
N GLU A 8 5.74 -0.99 -10.56
CA GLU A 8 6.72 0.09 -10.41
C GLU A 8 7.03 0.38 -8.94
N LEU A 9 8.30 0.25 -8.57
CA LEU A 9 8.79 0.64 -7.25
C LEU A 9 9.04 2.14 -7.21
N LEU A 10 8.08 2.90 -6.67
CA LEU A 10 8.18 4.35 -6.53
C LEU A 10 8.98 4.73 -5.28
N ARG A 11 9.72 5.84 -5.34
CA ARG A 11 10.23 6.51 -4.14
C ARG A 11 9.09 7.35 -3.53
N PRO A 12 8.61 7.05 -2.32
CA PRO A 12 7.59 7.86 -1.66
C PRO A 12 8.10 9.28 -1.40
N HIS A 13 7.22 10.26 -1.53
CA HIS A 13 7.47 11.65 -1.18
C HIS A 13 6.20 12.27 -0.63
N LEU A 14 6.35 13.22 0.29
CA LEU A 14 5.23 13.90 0.95
C LEU A 14 4.90 15.24 0.29
N VAL A 15 5.92 15.97 -0.16
CA VAL A 15 5.78 17.32 -0.75
C VAL A 15 5.47 17.22 -2.24
N ARG A 16 4.37 17.84 -2.68
CA ARG A 16 3.98 17.90 -4.10
C ARG A 16 4.78 18.92 -4.89
N GLU A 17 4.97 20.12 -4.34
CA GLU A 17 5.67 21.22 -4.99
C GLU A 17 6.15 22.25 -3.97
N TYR A 18 7.10 23.08 -4.38
CA TYR A 18 7.58 24.26 -3.66
C TYR A 18 7.20 25.49 -4.46
N VAL A 19 6.55 26.47 -3.82
CA VAL A 19 6.23 27.77 -4.42
C VAL A 19 7.15 28.82 -3.80
N HIS A 20 7.95 29.47 -4.63
CA HIS A 20 8.90 30.49 -4.20
C HIS A 20 8.25 31.88 -4.13
N PRO A 21 8.84 32.83 -3.38
CA PRO A 21 8.32 34.20 -3.28
C PRO A 21 8.21 34.95 -4.62
N ASP A 22 9.01 34.57 -5.62
CA ASP A 22 8.99 35.13 -6.97
C ASP A 22 7.88 34.53 -7.87
N GLY A 23 7.07 33.63 -7.32
CA GLY A 23 6.00 32.93 -8.03
C GLY A 23 6.45 31.69 -8.81
N THR A 24 7.74 31.36 -8.81
CA THR A 24 8.22 30.13 -9.45
C THR A 24 7.79 28.90 -8.66
N THR A 25 7.43 27.82 -9.36
CA THR A 25 7.00 26.56 -8.75
C THR A 25 7.93 25.42 -9.16
N LEU A 26 8.50 24.73 -8.16
CA LEU A 26 9.27 23.50 -8.34
C LEU A 26 8.42 22.30 -7.93
N ARG A 27 7.93 21.54 -8.92
CA ARG A 27 7.15 20.33 -8.69
C ARG A 27 8.04 19.13 -8.41
N GLN A 28 7.67 18.30 -7.43
CA GLN A 28 8.30 16.99 -7.28
C GLN A 28 7.84 16.05 -8.38
N GLU A 29 8.83 15.52 -9.10
CA GLU A 29 8.60 14.50 -10.11
C GLU A 29 8.52 13.10 -9.51
N LYS A 30 7.73 12.25 -10.16
CA LYS A 30 7.62 10.82 -9.82
C LYS A 30 8.97 10.14 -10.07
N ILE A 31 9.57 9.58 -9.02
CA ILE A 31 10.83 8.82 -9.14
C ILE A 31 10.54 7.31 -9.11
N VAL A 32 10.79 6.61 -10.23
CA VAL A 32 10.73 5.15 -10.34
C VAL A 32 12.12 4.57 -10.06
N ARG A 33 12.23 3.70 -9.04
CA ARG A 33 13.49 3.03 -8.64
C ARG A 33 13.74 1.71 -9.35
N GLY A 34 12.71 1.16 -10.00
CA GLY A 34 12.78 -0.11 -10.71
C GLY A 34 11.41 -0.76 -10.79
N ARG A 35 11.40 -2.04 -11.19
CA ARG A 35 10.20 -2.85 -11.32
C ARG A 35 10.30 -4.08 -10.42
N ALA A 36 9.41 -4.19 -9.43
CA ALA A 36 9.39 -5.29 -8.48
C ALA A 36 8.75 -6.56 -9.07
N VAL A 37 7.72 -6.40 -9.90
CA VAL A 37 7.00 -7.50 -10.58
C VAL A 37 6.57 -7.07 -11.98
N SER A 38 6.24 -8.02 -12.85
CA SER A 38 5.66 -7.70 -14.16
C SER A 38 4.28 -7.04 -14.01
N GLU A 39 3.83 -6.35 -15.05
CA GLU A 39 2.48 -5.78 -15.07
C GLU A 39 1.40 -6.85 -14.96
N GLY A 40 1.56 -7.97 -15.67
CA GLY A 40 0.65 -9.12 -15.58
C GLY A 40 0.58 -9.71 -14.18
N THR A 41 1.73 -9.87 -13.51
CA THR A 41 1.77 -10.29 -12.10
C THR A 41 1.09 -9.27 -11.19
N SER A 42 1.30 -7.97 -11.40
CA SER A 42 0.63 -6.92 -10.63
C SER A 42 -0.90 -6.94 -10.82
N ALA A 43 -1.38 -7.23 -12.04
CA ALA A 43 -2.81 -7.42 -12.30
C ALA A 43 -3.38 -8.62 -11.54
N LEU A 44 -2.67 -9.75 -11.55
CA LEU A 44 -3.09 -10.94 -10.82
C LEU A 44 -3.13 -10.68 -9.30
N ILE A 45 -2.11 -10.00 -8.74
CA ILE A 45 -2.10 -9.65 -7.32
C ILE A 45 -3.29 -8.77 -6.94
N ARG A 46 -3.69 -7.80 -7.78
CA ARG A 46 -4.89 -6.98 -7.53
C ARG A 46 -6.15 -7.84 -7.42
N GLN A 47 -6.32 -8.83 -8.30
CA GLN A 47 -7.46 -9.75 -8.26
C GLN A 47 -7.44 -10.60 -6.97
N MET A 48 -6.29 -11.14 -6.60
CA MET A 48 -6.14 -11.92 -5.36
C MET A 48 -6.45 -11.09 -4.11
N MET A 49 -6.00 -9.83 -4.06
CA MET A 49 -6.27 -8.93 -2.94
C MET A 49 -7.75 -8.54 -2.85
N ALA A 50 -8.45 -8.42 -4.00
CA ALA A 50 -9.88 -8.15 -4.01
C ALA A 50 -10.68 -9.31 -3.40
N ALA A 51 -10.28 -10.56 -3.67
CA ALA A 51 -10.93 -11.75 -3.11
C ALA A 51 -10.87 -11.83 -1.57
N VAL A 52 -9.89 -11.16 -0.93
CA VAL A 52 -9.80 -11.07 0.53
C VAL A 52 -10.88 -10.16 1.11
N ILE A 53 -11.19 -9.07 0.41
CA ILE A 53 -12.13 -8.04 0.85
C ILE A 53 -13.56 -8.36 0.42
N ASP A 54 -13.75 -9.09 -0.67
CA ASP A 54 -15.05 -9.54 -1.15
C ASP A 54 -15.13 -11.06 -1.26
N PRO A 55 -15.14 -11.80 -0.14
CA PRO A 55 -15.18 -13.26 -0.14
C PRO A 55 -16.60 -13.83 -0.36
N GLY A 56 -17.60 -12.99 -0.68
CA GLY A 56 -19.01 -13.38 -0.79
C GLY A 56 -19.82 -13.33 0.52
N TRP A 57 -19.21 -12.88 1.63
CA TRP A 57 -19.86 -12.58 2.91
C TRP A 57 -19.38 -11.22 3.45
N TYR A 58 -20.03 -10.69 4.49
CA TYR A 58 -19.73 -9.37 5.04
C TYR A 58 -18.28 -9.26 5.54
N HIS A 59 -17.47 -8.42 4.89
CA HIS A 59 -16.12 -8.08 5.35
C HIS A 59 -16.08 -6.60 5.76
N PRO A 60 -15.62 -6.25 6.97
CA PRO A 60 -15.67 -4.86 7.47
C PRO A 60 -14.80 -3.89 6.64
N GLY A 61 -13.83 -4.40 5.88
CA GLY A 61 -13.02 -3.63 4.96
C GLY A 61 -13.61 -3.43 3.56
N LYS A 62 -14.84 -3.89 3.28
CA LYS A 62 -15.49 -3.74 1.96
C LYS A 62 -16.23 -2.39 1.89
N PRO A 63 -15.86 -1.50 0.95
CA PRO A 63 -16.62 -0.28 0.72
C PRO A 63 -17.87 -0.54 -0.15
N ASP A 64 -18.91 0.26 0.03
CA ASP A 64 -20.22 0.04 -0.60
C ASP A 64 -20.23 0.26 -2.12
N HIS A 65 -19.38 1.16 -2.63
CA HIS A 65 -19.46 1.64 -4.02
C HIS A 65 -18.13 1.56 -4.80
N TYR A 66 -17.10 0.93 -4.21
CA TYR A 66 -15.78 0.83 -4.83
C TYR A 66 -15.27 -0.60 -4.78
N SER A 67 -14.43 -0.98 -5.76
CA SER A 67 -13.60 -2.17 -5.59
C SER A 67 -12.46 -1.85 -4.63
N ALA A 68 -12.19 -2.79 -3.73
CA ALA A 68 -11.08 -2.70 -2.79
C ALA A 68 -10.36 -4.03 -2.73
N GLY A 69 -9.07 -3.97 -2.42
CA GLY A 69 -8.26 -5.14 -2.16
C GLY A 69 -7.36 -4.86 -0.97
N GLY A 70 -7.05 -5.89 -0.20
CA GLY A 70 -6.25 -5.72 1.00
C GLY A 70 -5.75 -7.03 1.54
N LYS A 71 -5.00 -6.93 2.64
CA LYS A 71 -4.57 -8.08 3.42
C LYS A 71 -4.56 -7.68 4.88
N SER A 72 -5.07 -8.55 5.74
CA SER A 72 -4.92 -8.42 7.17
C SER A 72 -3.49 -8.73 7.59
N GLY A 73 -2.97 -7.93 8.54
CA GLY A 73 -1.72 -8.21 9.24
C GLY A 73 -2.01 -8.21 10.74
N THR A 74 -1.63 -9.29 11.41
CA THR A 74 -1.65 -9.40 12.87
C THR A 74 -0.23 -9.81 13.27
N ALA A 75 0.39 -9.04 14.15
CA ALA A 75 1.74 -9.31 14.62
C ALA A 75 1.77 -9.28 16.15
N ASN A 76 2.51 -10.22 16.74
CA ASN A 76 2.70 -10.26 18.18
C ASN A 76 3.70 -9.17 18.60
N VAL A 77 3.45 -8.55 19.76
CA VAL A 77 4.34 -7.54 20.32
C VAL A 77 5.52 -8.24 21.01
N ALA A 78 6.74 -7.90 20.59
CA ALA A 78 7.94 -8.36 21.28
C ALA A 78 8.13 -7.59 22.61
N ILE A 79 8.48 -8.31 23.67
CA ILE A 79 8.78 -7.73 24.99
C ILE A 79 10.29 -7.81 25.31
N PRO A 80 10.83 -6.94 26.20
CA PRO A 80 12.27 -6.75 26.37
C PRO A 80 13.08 -8.01 26.74
N ASN A 81 12.44 -9.04 27.27
CA ASN A 81 13.07 -10.32 27.60
C ASN A 81 13.19 -11.27 26.39
N GLY A 82 12.85 -10.83 25.18
CA GLY A 82 12.93 -11.61 23.95
C GLY A 82 11.73 -12.54 23.72
N ALA A 83 10.72 -12.51 24.59
CA ALA A 83 9.47 -13.22 24.38
C ALA A 83 8.43 -12.36 23.63
N TYR A 84 7.28 -12.95 23.31
CA TYR A 84 6.11 -12.24 22.81
C TYR A 84 5.10 -12.00 23.94
N ALA A 85 4.40 -10.86 23.92
CA ALA A 85 3.32 -10.59 24.85
C ALA A 85 2.19 -11.62 24.69
N GLU A 86 1.72 -12.20 25.80
CA GLU A 86 0.63 -13.18 25.79
C GLU A 86 -0.76 -12.55 25.51
N LYS A 87 -0.87 -11.22 25.64
CA LYS A 87 -2.10 -10.46 25.34
C LYS A 87 -1.87 -9.47 24.22
N HIS A 88 -2.85 -9.44 23.32
CA HIS A 88 -3.12 -8.32 22.44
C HIS A 88 -3.41 -7.12 23.36
N VAL A 89 -2.43 -6.24 23.54
CA VAL A 89 -2.63 -4.94 24.19
C VAL A 89 -3.29 -4.01 23.18
#